data_AF-A0A7C2WBY2-F1
#
_entry.id   AF-A0A7C2WBY2-F1
#
_cell.length_a   1.000
_cell.length_b   1.000
_cell.length_c   1.000
_cell.angle_alpha   90.00
_cell.angle_beta   90.00
_cell.angle_gamma   90.00
#
_symmetry.space_group_name_H-M   'P 1'
#
loop_
_entity.id
_entity.type
_entity.pdbx_description
1 polymer ?
#
loop_
_entity_poly.entity_id
_entity_poly.type
_entity_poly.pdbx_seq_one_letter_code
_entity_poly.pdbx_strand_id
1 'polypeptide(L)'
;VESQLSNRLADYGVSLTPTVERLAAFSSVQNTYLTIFQMLGGLGLVVGSIGLALVVLRNVLDRRGELAMLRAVGFPKNTLSRMLRYEHWALLLAALVIGVFAALVAVMPALRAPGADVPGLSLALTVVAIAVSGMIWVALATHIALGGQMLDALRNE
;
A
#
# COMPACT_ATOMS: atom_id res chain seq x y z
N VAL A 1 35.39 34.82 -11.18
CA VAL A 1 36.28 34.39 -10.08
C VAL A 1 36.67 32.93 -10.24
N GLU A 2 35.70 32.01 -10.37
CA GLU A 2 35.95 30.58 -10.60
C GLU A 2 36.83 30.28 -11.83
N SER A 3 36.51 30.82 -13.01
CA SER A 3 37.32 30.66 -14.22
C SER A 3 38.73 31.26 -14.10
N GLN A 4 38.89 32.30 -13.27
CA GLN A 4 40.19 32.93 -13.03
C GLN A 4 41.05 32.14 -12.02
N LEU A 5 40.43 31.52 -11.01
CA LEU A 5 41.12 30.63 -10.07
C LEU A 5 41.45 29.27 -10.71
N SER A 6 40.51 28.71 -11.48
CA SER A 6 40.71 27.47 -12.25
C SER A 6 41.86 27.63 -13.24
N ASN A 7 41.87 28.71 -14.04
CA ASN A 7 42.96 28.97 -14.99
C ASN A 7 44.33 29.23 -14.32
N ARG A 8 44.36 29.82 -13.11
CA ARG A 8 45.62 30.08 -12.38
C ARG A 8 46.17 28.86 -11.66
N LEU A 9 45.33 27.87 -11.33
CA LEU A 9 45.75 26.60 -10.72
C LEU A 9 45.75 25.44 -11.73
N ALA A 10 45.44 25.71 -13.01
CA ALA A 10 45.44 24.71 -14.08
C ALA A 10 46.82 24.06 -14.27
N ASP A 11 47.91 24.83 -14.12
CA ASP A 11 49.29 24.32 -14.18
C ASP A 11 49.61 23.32 -13.04
N TYR A 12 48.80 23.32 -11.96
CA TYR A 12 48.88 22.35 -10.87
C TYR A 12 47.87 21.20 -11.02
N GLY A 13 47.12 21.14 -12.13
CA GLY A 13 46.14 20.09 -12.42
C GLY A 13 44.83 20.19 -11.63
N VAL A 14 44.55 21.32 -10.98
CA VAL A 14 43.35 21.51 -10.16
C VAL A 14 42.15 21.88 -11.04
N SER A 15 41.13 21.02 -11.07
CA SER A 15 39.82 21.37 -11.63
C SER A 15 38.88 21.80 -10.50
N LEU A 16 38.47 23.07 -10.53
CA LEU A 16 37.47 23.58 -9.62
C LEU A 16 36.08 23.28 -10.18
N THR A 17 35.21 22.69 -9.36
CA THR A 17 33.80 22.49 -9.70
C THR A 17 32.97 23.22 -8.64
N PRO A 18 31.94 24.00 -9.01
CA PRO A 18 31.06 24.62 -8.04
C PRO A 18 30.44 23.58 -7.12
N THR A 19 30.45 23.86 -5.82
CA THR A 19 29.80 22.99 -4.83
C THR A 19 28.31 22.80 -5.15
N VAL A 20 27.66 23.84 -5.68
CA VAL A 20 26.26 23.80 -6.12
C VAL A 20 26.04 22.79 -7.24
N GLU A 21 26.94 22.74 -8.22
CA GLU A 21 26.85 21.80 -9.34
C GLU A 21 27.08 20.35 -8.89
N ARG A 22 28.11 20.13 -8.05
CA ARG A 22 28.36 18.81 -7.43
C ARG A 22 27.17 18.34 -6.59
N LEU A 23 26.59 19.22 -5.78
CA LEU A 23 25.44 18.91 -4.93
C LEU A 23 24.18 18.61 -5.76
N ALA A 24 23.92 19.38 -6.82
CA ALA A 24 22.81 19.13 -7.74
C ALA A 24 22.95 17.78 -8.45
N ALA A 25 24.16 17.41 -8.87
CA ALA A 25 24.43 16.11 -9.45
C ALA A 25 24.14 14.96 -8.46
N PHE A 26 24.60 15.07 -7.21
CA PHE A 26 24.30 14.08 -6.17
C PHE A 26 22.80 14.00 -5.85
N SER A 27 22.12 15.15 -5.76
CA SER A 27 20.67 15.20 -5.52
C SER A 27 19.89 14.52 -6.64
N SER A 28 20.29 14.71 -7.91
CA SER A 28 19.65 14.05 -9.06
C SER A 28 19.75 12.53 -8.99
N VAL A 29 20.94 12.00 -8.66
CA VAL A 29 21.15 10.55 -8.50
C VAL A 29 20.34 10.01 -7.32
N GLN A 30 20.37 10.70 -6.17
CA GLN A 30 19.59 10.31 -5.00
C GLN A 30 18.09 10.28 -5.29
N ASN A 31 17.57 11.32 -5.97
CA ASN A 31 16.15 11.39 -6.28
C ASN A 31 15.71 10.28 -7.25
N THR A 32 16.56 9.94 -8.22
CA THR A 32 16.32 8.81 -9.13
C THR A 32 16.29 7.48 -8.37
N TYR A 33 17.24 7.25 -7.47
CA TYR A 33 17.26 6.07 -6.59
C TYR A 33 15.96 5.97 -5.76
N LEU A 34 15.58 7.05 -5.07
CA LEU A 34 14.34 7.10 -4.29
C LEU A 34 13.11 6.84 -5.16
N THR A 35 13.06 7.41 -6.35
CA THR A 35 11.95 7.20 -7.30
C THR A 35 11.81 5.74 -7.68
N ILE A 36 12.92 5.02 -7.94
CA ILE A 36 12.87 3.58 -8.25
C ILE A 36 12.30 2.78 -7.06
N PHE A 37 12.73 3.06 -5.83
CA PHE A 37 12.17 2.40 -4.64
C PHE A 37 10.71 2.73 -4.41
N GLN A 38 10.30 3.98 -4.65
CA GLN A 38 8.91 4.39 -4.56
C GLN A 38 8.05 3.67 -5.60
N MET A 39 8.53 3.53 -6.84
CA MET A 39 7.85 2.78 -7.89
C MET A 39 7.71 1.30 -7.52
N LEU A 40 8.77 0.67 -7.01
CA LEU A 40 8.73 -0.72 -6.53
C LEU A 40 7.76 -0.89 -5.34
N GLY A 41 7.78 0.05 -4.40
CA GLY A 41 6.83 0.08 -3.28
C GLY A 41 5.39 0.24 -3.77
N GLY A 42 5.15 1.15 -4.71
CA GLY A 42 3.85 1.35 -5.35
C GLY A 42 3.34 0.11 -6.09
N LEU A 43 4.21 -0.57 -6.84
CA LEU A 43 3.88 -1.85 -7.47
C LEU A 43 3.54 -2.92 -6.41
N GLY A 44 4.30 -2.99 -5.32
CA GLY A 44 3.99 -3.85 -4.18
C GLY A 44 2.60 -3.60 -3.60
N LEU A 45 2.19 -2.33 -3.48
CA LEU A 45 0.84 -1.96 -3.03
C LEU A 45 -0.25 -2.39 -4.01
N VAL A 46 -0.01 -2.25 -5.32
CA VAL A 46 -0.96 -2.72 -6.36
C VAL A 46 -1.12 -4.23 -6.29
N VAL A 47 -0.01 -4.97 -6.28
CA VAL A 47 -0.02 -6.44 -6.19
C VAL A 47 -0.67 -6.91 -4.88
N GLY A 48 -0.35 -6.27 -3.77
CA GLY A 48 -0.96 -6.55 -2.46
C GLY A 48 -2.47 -6.29 -2.45
N SER A 49 -2.94 -5.22 -3.09
CA SER A 49 -4.38 -4.90 -3.21
C SER A 49 -5.12 -5.97 -4.02
N ILE A 50 -4.54 -6.44 -5.13
CA ILE A 50 -5.10 -7.55 -5.92
C ILE A 50 -5.10 -8.85 -5.09
N GLY A 51 -4.03 -9.13 -4.37
CA GLY A 51 -3.93 -10.29 -3.48
C GLY A 51 -5.03 -10.29 -2.41
N LEU A 52 -5.27 -9.14 -1.78
CA LEU A 52 -6.35 -8.96 -0.81
C LEU A 52 -7.72 -9.22 -1.45
N ALA A 53 -7.97 -8.70 -2.64
CA ALA A 53 -9.21 -8.94 -3.38
C ALA A 53 -9.46 -10.43 -3.62
N LEU A 54 -8.43 -11.16 -4.07
CA LEU A 54 -8.50 -12.60 -4.34
C LEU A 54 -8.75 -13.41 -3.07
N VAL A 55 -8.06 -13.09 -1.98
CA VAL A 55 -8.23 -13.78 -0.69
C VAL A 55 -9.64 -13.56 -0.14
N VAL A 56 -10.15 -12.33 -0.17
CA VAL A 56 -11.52 -12.03 0.26
C VAL A 56 -12.54 -12.75 -0.62
N LEU A 57 -12.37 -12.70 -1.95
CA LEU A 57 -13.27 -13.39 -2.87
C LEU A 57 -13.31 -14.89 -2.58
N ARG A 58 -12.14 -15.53 -2.45
CA ARG A 58 -12.04 -16.96 -2.13
C ARG A 58 -12.71 -17.29 -0.80
N ASN A 59 -12.45 -16.51 0.25
CA ASN A 59 -13.06 -16.72 1.56
C ASN A 59 -14.60 -16.69 1.49
N VAL A 60 -15.16 -15.76 0.72
CA VAL A 60 -16.62 -15.66 0.59
C VAL A 60 -17.19 -16.78 -0.29
N LEU A 61 -16.47 -17.20 -1.34
CA LEU A 61 -16.87 -18.35 -2.17
C LEU A 61 -16.96 -19.63 -1.35
N ASP A 62 -15.95 -19.90 -0.51
CA ASP A 62 -15.88 -21.08 0.35
C ASP A 62 -17.04 -21.10 1.38
N ARG A 63 -17.50 -19.91 1.81
CA ARG A 63 -18.61 -19.77 2.79
C ARG A 63 -20.00 -19.62 2.15
N ARG A 64 -20.14 -19.77 0.82
CA ARG A 64 -21.44 -19.62 0.16
C ARG A 64 -22.51 -20.61 0.64
N GLY A 65 -22.12 -21.85 0.94
CA GLY A 65 -23.04 -22.88 1.46
C GLY A 65 -23.66 -22.48 2.80
N GLU A 66 -22.84 -22.01 3.74
CA GLU A 66 -23.30 -21.51 5.05
C GLU A 66 -24.26 -20.31 4.89
N LEU A 67 -23.90 -19.36 4.01
CA LEU A 67 -24.71 -18.18 3.75
C LEU A 67 -26.06 -18.54 3.12
N ALA A 68 -26.11 -19.56 2.25
CA ALA A 68 -27.34 -20.08 1.67
C ALA A 68 -28.22 -20.75 2.72
N MET A 69 -27.64 -21.55 3.63
CA MET A 69 -28.37 -22.16 4.75
C MET A 69 -28.96 -21.12 5.70
N LEU A 70 -28.16 -20.13 6.11
CA LEU A 70 -28.66 -19.03 6.96
C LEU A 70 -29.83 -18.29 6.29
N ARG A 71 -29.76 -18.12 4.97
CA ARG A 71 -30.86 -17.52 4.21
C ARG A 71 -32.10 -18.40 4.15
N ALA A 72 -31.95 -19.72 4.04
CA ALA A 72 -33.06 -20.68 4.07
C ALA A 72 -33.78 -20.71 5.44
N VAL A 73 -33.04 -20.49 6.53
CA VAL A 73 -33.59 -20.35 7.89
C VAL A 73 -34.30 -18.99 8.11
N GLY A 74 -34.19 -18.05 7.16
CA GLY A 74 -34.93 -16.79 7.16
C GLY A 74 -34.09 -15.54 7.46
N PHE A 75 -32.76 -15.63 7.50
CA PHE A 75 -31.93 -14.44 7.67
C PHE A 75 -32.00 -13.51 6.45
N PRO A 76 -32.27 -12.21 6.64
CA PRO A 76 -32.33 -11.26 5.53
C PRO A 76 -30.93 -10.95 5.01
N LYS A 77 -30.81 -10.76 3.68
CA LYS A 77 -29.56 -10.43 2.97
C LYS A 77 -28.79 -9.28 3.62
N ASN A 78 -29.49 -8.29 4.18
CA ASN A 78 -28.87 -7.11 4.77
C ASN A 78 -28.14 -7.43 6.10
N THR A 79 -28.66 -8.35 6.91
CA THR A 79 -28.00 -8.80 8.15
C THR A 79 -26.73 -9.58 7.81
N LEU A 80 -26.83 -10.46 6.82
CA LEU A 80 -25.69 -11.24 6.33
C LEU A 80 -24.59 -10.35 5.75
N SER A 81 -24.96 -9.34 4.97
CA SER A 81 -24.04 -8.32 4.44
C SER A 81 -23.38 -7.49 5.54
N ARG A 82 -24.11 -7.12 6.59
CA ARG A 82 -23.54 -6.39 7.73
C ARG A 82 -22.52 -7.26 8.49
N MET A 83 -22.87 -8.51 8.79
CA MET A 83 -21.98 -9.45 9.47
C MET A 83 -20.67 -9.63 8.71
N LEU A 84 -20.75 -9.93 7.41
CA LEU A 84 -19.57 -10.16 6.58
C LEU A 84 -18.69 -8.90 6.45
N ARG A 85 -19.32 -7.71 6.35
CA ARG A 85 -18.58 -6.45 6.36
C ARG A 85 -17.81 -6.25 7.66
N TYR A 86 -18.44 -6.45 8.83
CA TYR A 86 -17.76 -6.27 10.11
C TYR A 86 -16.57 -7.23 10.28
N GLU A 87 -16.72 -8.49 9.86
CA GLU A 87 -15.65 -9.47 9.93
C GLU A 87 -14.44 -9.06 9.08
N HIS A 88 -14.66 -8.68 7.82
CA HIS A 88 -13.56 -8.24 6.96
C HIS A 88 -13.00 -6.86 7.33
N TRP A 89 -13.81 -5.97 7.91
CA TRP A 89 -13.32 -4.71 8.44
C TRP A 89 -12.39 -4.91 9.63
N ALA A 90 -12.72 -5.83 10.54
CA ALA A 90 -11.86 -6.17 11.67
C ALA A 90 -10.52 -6.76 11.18
N LEU A 91 -10.55 -7.65 10.18
CA LEU A 91 -9.35 -8.22 9.57
C LEU A 91 -8.50 -7.15 8.88
N LEU A 92 -9.13 -6.24 8.13
CA LEU A 92 -8.43 -5.14 7.46
C LEU A 92 -7.77 -4.19 8.46
N LEU A 93 -8.47 -3.85 9.55
CA LEU A 93 -7.91 -2.98 10.60
C LEU A 93 -6.76 -3.66 11.33
N ALA A 94 -6.89 -4.94 11.66
CA ALA A 94 -5.81 -5.72 12.26
C ALA A 94 -4.57 -5.78 11.34
N ALA A 95 -4.78 -6.06 10.05
CA ALA A 95 -3.70 -6.07 9.07
C ALA A 95 -3.03 -4.69 8.94
N LEU A 96 -3.81 -3.60 8.94
CA LEU A 96 -3.28 -2.23 8.89
C LEU A 96 -2.42 -1.92 10.12
N VAL A 97 -2.90 -2.24 11.33
CA VAL A 97 -2.17 -2.01 12.58
C VAL A 97 -0.86 -2.80 12.59
N ILE A 98 -0.91 -4.09 12.24
CA ILE A 98 0.28 -4.94 12.17
C ILE A 98 1.27 -4.42 11.11
N GLY A 99 0.77 -4.04 9.93
CA GLY A 99 1.58 -3.51 8.85
C GLY A 99 2.27 -2.18 9.20
N VAL A 100 1.52 -1.25 9.80
CA VAL A 100 2.07 0.04 10.29
C VAL A 100 3.10 -0.21 11.38
N PHE A 101 2.83 -1.11 12.33
CA PHE A 101 3.78 -1.46 13.37
C PHE A 101 5.07 -2.06 12.80
N ALA A 102 4.96 -3.00 11.86
CA ALA A 102 6.10 -3.59 11.18
C ALA A 102 6.92 -2.54 10.39
N ALA A 103 6.24 -1.62 9.70
CA ALA A 103 6.88 -0.52 8.98
C ALA A 103 7.63 0.43 9.91
N LEU A 104 7.04 0.78 11.07
CA LEU A 104 7.69 1.61 12.09
C LEU A 104 8.95 0.95 12.64
N VAL A 105 8.89 -0.36 12.94
CA VAL A 105 10.06 -1.11 13.41
C VAL A 105 11.16 -1.15 12.35
N ALA A 106 10.80 -1.36 11.08
CA ALA A 106 11.76 -1.41 9.97
C ALA A 106 12.44 -0.05 9.71
N VAL A 107 11.71 1.06 9.83
CA VAL A 107 12.21 2.42 9.57
C VAL A 107 12.88 3.03 10.80
N MET A 108 12.67 2.48 12.00
CA MET A 108 13.27 2.95 13.26
C MET A 108 14.77 3.33 13.20
N PRO A 109 15.69 2.51 12.63
CA PRO A 109 17.10 2.89 12.55
C PRO A 109 17.34 4.11 11.65
N ALA A 110 16.56 4.26 10.56
CA ALA A 110 16.66 5.40 9.66
C ALA A 110 16.18 6.71 10.32
N LEU A 111 15.18 6.64 11.20
CA LEU A 111 14.67 7.80 11.96
C LEU A 111 15.68 8.36 12.97
N ARG A 112 16.64 7.54 13.41
CA ARG A 112 17.68 7.96 14.35
C ARG A 112 18.88 8.63 13.67
N ALA A 113 18.96 8.60 12.34
CA ALA A 113 20.04 9.22 11.60
C ALA A 113 19.89 10.77 11.58
N PRO A 114 21.00 11.53 11.72
CA PRO A 114 20.95 12.99 11.60
C PRO A 114 20.46 13.42 10.21
N GLY A 115 19.50 14.35 10.14
CA GLY A 115 18.94 14.85 8.87
C GLY A 115 17.73 14.06 8.34
N ALA A 116 17.12 13.20 9.16
CA ALA A 116 15.89 12.49 8.79
C ALA A 116 14.66 13.44 8.78
N ASP A 117 14.33 13.99 7.61
CA ASP A 117 13.03 14.63 7.37
C ASP A 117 12.00 13.56 6.99
N VAL A 118 11.01 13.35 7.86
CA VAL A 118 9.93 12.38 7.63
C VAL A 118 8.70 13.10 7.12
N PRO A 119 8.25 12.85 5.88
CA PRO A 119 7.04 13.46 5.34
C PRO A 119 5.80 12.75 5.93
N GLY A 120 5.43 13.11 7.17
CA GLY A 120 4.33 12.48 7.90
C GLY A 120 2.97 12.56 7.19
N LEU A 121 2.72 13.67 6.47
CA LEU A 121 1.48 13.83 5.70
C LEU A 121 1.38 12.83 4.54
N SER A 122 2.46 12.61 3.78
CA SER A 122 2.42 11.66 2.65
C SER A 122 2.27 10.23 3.15
N LEU A 123 2.91 9.88 4.27
CA LEU A 123 2.73 8.58 4.93
C LEU A 123 1.29 8.38 5.42
N ALA A 124 0.70 9.40 6.04
CA ALA A 124 -0.71 9.32 6.45
C ALA A 124 -1.63 9.12 5.23
N LEU A 125 -1.38 9.84 4.14
CA LEU A 125 -2.14 9.71 2.90
C LEU A 125 -2.00 8.31 2.27
N THR A 126 -0.82 7.70 2.28
CA THR A 126 -0.65 6.34 1.75
C THR A 126 -1.37 5.30 2.60
N VAL A 127 -1.31 5.40 3.92
CA VAL A 127 -2.05 4.51 4.84
C VAL A 127 -3.55 4.65 4.63
N VAL A 128 -4.06 5.88 4.52
CA VAL A 128 -5.48 6.14 4.22
C VAL A 128 -5.86 5.57 2.85
N ALA A 129 -5.02 5.75 1.82
CA ALA A 129 -5.26 5.20 0.50
C ALA A 129 -5.33 3.66 0.51
N ILE A 130 -4.46 2.99 1.26
CA ILE A 130 -4.48 1.53 1.45
C ILE A 130 -5.78 1.10 2.14
N ALA A 131 -6.18 1.80 3.20
CA ALA A 131 -7.42 1.52 3.93
C ALA A 131 -8.64 1.67 3.01
N VAL A 132 -8.73 2.76 2.24
CA VAL A 132 -9.81 2.99 1.27
C VAL A 132 -9.82 1.91 0.18
N SER A 133 -8.66 1.56 -0.39
CA SER A 133 -8.54 0.49 -1.39
C SER A 133 -9.10 -0.83 -0.85
N GLY A 134 -8.68 -1.23 0.36
CA GLY A 134 -9.17 -2.47 0.97
C GLY A 134 -10.66 -2.44 1.30
N MET A 135 -11.20 -1.29 1.75
CA MET A 135 -12.66 -1.13 1.93
C MET A 135 -13.43 -1.33 0.62
N ILE A 136 -12.93 -0.76 -0.49
CA ILE A 136 -13.54 -0.91 -1.82
C ILE A 136 -13.56 -2.39 -2.21
N TRP A 137 -12.45 -3.11 -2.02
CA TRP A 137 -12.37 -4.53 -2.35
C TRP A 137 -13.30 -5.40 -1.50
N VAL A 138 -13.38 -5.15 -0.20
CA VAL A 138 -14.31 -5.85 0.70
C VAL A 138 -15.77 -5.58 0.30
N ALA A 139 -16.11 -4.32 0.03
CA ALA A 139 -17.44 -3.95 -0.41
C ALA A 139 -17.81 -4.63 -1.74
N LEU A 140 -16.91 -4.61 -2.72
CA LEU A 140 -17.11 -5.24 -4.03
C LEU A 140 -17.29 -6.76 -3.90
N ALA A 141 -16.43 -7.43 -3.14
CA ALA A 141 -16.50 -8.87 -2.94
C ALA A 141 -17.80 -9.29 -2.22
N THR A 142 -18.20 -8.57 -1.17
CA THR A 142 -19.47 -8.83 -0.48
C THR A 142 -20.68 -8.62 -1.39
N HIS A 143 -20.65 -7.61 -2.26
CA HIS A 143 -21.73 -7.33 -3.21
C HIS A 143 -21.84 -8.45 -4.26
N ILE A 144 -20.72 -8.87 -4.86
CA ILE A 144 -20.68 -9.95 -5.86
C ILE A 144 -21.18 -11.26 -5.26
N ALA A 145 -20.80 -11.58 -4.03
CA ALA A 145 -21.20 -12.82 -3.38
C ALA A 145 -22.69 -12.90 -3.02
N LEU A 146 -23.29 -11.78 -2.60
CA LEU A 146 -24.71 -11.72 -2.23
C LEU A 146 -25.63 -11.46 -3.44
N GLY A 147 -25.07 -10.93 -4.53
CA GLY A 147 -25.74 -10.68 -5.81
C GLY A 147 -25.85 -11.92 -6.70
N GLY A 148 -24.87 -12.83 -6.64
CA GLY A 148 -24.94 -14.11 -7.35
C GLY A 148 -26.15 -14.95 -6.91
N GLN A 149 -26.77 -15.65 -7.86
CA GLN A 149 -27.91 -16.53 -7.60
C GLN A 149 -27.48 -17.66 -6.66
N MET A 150 -27.60 -17.44 -5.34
CA MET A 150 -27.35 -18.43 -4.28
C MET A 150 -28.19 -19.71 -4.48
N LEU A 151 -29.21 -19.67 -5.33
CA LEU A 151 -30.06 -20.80 -5.69
C LEU A 151 -29.38 -21.78 -6.68
N ASP A 152 -28.42 -21.33 -7.50
CA ASP A 152 -27.70 -22.24 -8.41
C ASP A 152 -26.67 -23.10 -7.68
N ALA A 153 -26.17 -22.65 -6.52
CA ALA A 153 -25.23 -23.42 -5.70
C ALA A 153 -25.88 -24.68 -5.10
N LEU A 154 -27.19 -24.67 -4.85
CA LEU A 154 -27.98 -25.83 -4.42
C LEU A 154 -28.43 -26.73 -5.59
N ARG A 155 -28.27 -26.29 -6.84
CA ARG A 155 -28.68 -27.06 -8.03
C ARG A 155 -27.55 -27.94 -8.58
N ASN A 156 -26.34 -27.78 -8.05
CA ASN A 156 -25.13 -28.50 -8.47
C ASN A 156 -24.56 -29.42 -7.37
N GLU A 157 -25.27 -29.61 -6.26
CA GLU A 157 -25.13 -30.77 -5.37
C GLU A 157 -26.25 -31.77 -5.65
#